data_AF-A0A2N2F7N1-F1
#
_entry.id   AF-A0A2N2F7N1-F1
#
_cell.length_a   1.000
_cell.length_b   1.000
_cell.length_c   1.000
_cell.angle_alpha   90.00
_cell.angle_beta   90.00
_cell.angle_gamma   90.00
#
_symmetry.space_group_name_H-M   'P 1'
#
loop_
_entity.id
_entity.type
_entity.pdbx_description
1 polymer ?
#
loop_
_entity_poly.entity_id
_entity_poly.type
_entity_poly.pdbx_seq_one_letter_code
_entity_poly.pdbx_strand_id
1 'polypeptide(L)'
;MFFYIEHFTTDMRFWDWAMANDISLFPCIVNTTWNEGINYAKGRETEAYHIDTTDLDSMIRSLASVNSRMAMNKQLRGPYDAPTQWRDDCLGIAKLMKPDFLVYTGTMGCRNSWGVNKLLQRDTERAGFPTLINFADAFDDRVVSWEAYRDKITEFMKVRGIGA
;
A
#
# COMPACT_ATOMS: atom_id res chain seq x y z
N MET A 1 5.38 -2.16 6.42
CA MET A 1 4.04 -2.14 5.77
C MET A 1 4.20 -1.79 4.30
N PHE A 2 3.59 -2.57 3.40
CA PHE A 2 3.56 -2.22 1.98
C PHE A 2 2.47 -1.19 1.71
N PHE A 3 2.71 -0.26 0.79
CA PHE A 3 1.69 0.71 0.38
C PHE A 3 1.51 0.79 -1.14
N TYR A 4 2.08 -0.15 -1.90
CA TYR A 4 1.70 -0.33 -3.31
C TYR A 4 1.57 -1.79 -3.78
N ILE A 5 2.63 -2.57 -3.95
CA ILE A 5 2.49 -4.02 -4.20
C ILE A 5 3.51 -4.77 -3.37
N GLU A 6 3.18 -6.00 -2.97
CA GLU A 6 4.14 -6.96 -2.44
C GLU A 6 4.80 -7.71 -3.61
N HIS A 7 6.09 -7.99 -3.49
CA HIS A 7 6.79 -8.85 -4.44
C HIS A 7 7.26 -10.10 -3.71
N PHE A 8 6.47 -11.16 -3.82
CA PHE A 8 6.78 -12.43 -3.16
C PHE A 8 7.81 -13.29 -3.90
N THR A 9 8.25 -12.88 -5.09
CA THR A 9 8.87 -13.73 -6.12
C THR A 9 7.94 -14.88 -6.55
N THR A 10 8.30 -15.63 -7.59
CA THR A 10 7.50 -16.78 -8.07
C THR A 10 7.49 -17.96 -7.10
N ASP A 11 8.43 -18.00 -6.17
CA ASP A 11 8.73 -19.09 -5.24
C ASP A 11 8.68 -18.64 -3.76
N MET A 12 8.03 -17.51 -3.46
CA MET A 12 7.81 -17.02 -2.09
C MET A 12 9.09 -16.64 -1.31
N ARG A 13 10.24 -16.44 -1.98
CA ARG A 13 11.52 -16.13 -1.31
C ARG A 13 11.45 -14.90 -0.42
N PHE A 14 10.66 -13.89 -0.79
CA PHE A 14 10.47 -12.72 0.05
C PHE A 14 9.75 -13.03 1.36
N TRP A 15 8.75 -13.92 1.30
CA TRP A 15 8.03 -14.36 2.49
C TRP A 15 8.96 -15.12 3.43
N ASP A 16 9.71 -16.09 2.90
CA ASP A 16 10.64 -16.90 3.69
C ASP A 16 11.75 -16.05 4.32
N TRP A 17 12.30 -15.09 3.58
CA TRP A 17 13.27 -14.14 4.12
C TRP A 17 12.67 -13.26 5.22
N ALA A 18 11.46 -12.74 5.02
CA ALA A 18 10.80 -11.93 6.04
C ALA A 18 10.58 -12.73 7.33
N MET A 19 10.08 -13.96 7.22
CA MET A 19 9.90 -14.86 8.35
C MET A 19 11.23 -15.18 9.06
N ALA A 20 12.29 -15.48 8.32
CA ALA A 20 13.59 -15.80 8.88
C ALA A 20 14.27 -14.63 9.62
N ASN A 21 13.78 -13.40 9.42
CA ASN A 21 14.27 -12.18 10.06
C ASN A 21 13.25 -11.57 11.04
N ASP A 22 12.25 -12.35 11.47
CA ASP A 22 11.18 -11.91 12.37
C ASP A 22 10.41 -10.66 11.89
N ILE A 23 10.32 -10.49 10.56
CA ILE A 23 9.62 -9.35 9.94
C ILE A 23 8.16 -9.72 9.70
N SER A 24 7.27 -9.01 10.38
CA SER A 24 5.83 -9.08 10.10
C SER A 24 5.44 -8.24 8.89
N LEU A 25 4.80 -8.87 7.91
CA LEU A 25 4.35 -8.19 6.70
C LEU A 25 2.91 -7.68 6.87
N PHE A 26 2.75 -6.36 6.88
CA PHE A 26 1.42 -5.75 6.80
C PHE A 26 1.03 -5.58 5.33
N PRO A 27 -0.11 -6.17 4.92
CA PRO A 27 -0.56 -6.17 3.54
C PRO A 27 -0.92 -4.77 3.06
N CYS A 28 -0.91 -4.63 1.75
CA CYS A 28 -0.89 -3.37 1.07
C CYS A 28 -2.17 -2.55 1.22
N ILE A 29 -2.01 -1.22 1.31
CA ILE A 29 -3.12 -0.28 1.26
C ILE A 29 -3.97 -0.40 0.00
N VAL A 30 -3.37 -0.73 -1.14
CA VAL A 30 -4.10 -0.93 -2.39
C VAL A 30 -4.80 -2.29 -2.47
N ASN A 31 -4.84 -3.03 -1.35
CA ASN A 31 -5.65 -4.22 -1.14
C ASN A 31 -6.71 -4.01 -0.03
N THR A 32 -6.88 -2.79 0.50
CA THR A 32 -7.86 -2.52 1.57
C THR A 32 -9.25 -2.22 1.03
N THR A 33 -10.26 -2.87 1.61
CA THR A 33 -11.68 -2.70 1.25
C THR A 33 -12.37 -1.74 2.20
N TRP A 34 -12.85 -0.61 1.66
CA TRP A 34 -13.49 0.44 2.46
C TRP A 34 -14.97 0.15 2.73
N ASN A 35 -15.29 -1.01 3.31
CA ASN A 35 -16.66 -1.30 3.73
C ASN A 35 -17.03 -0.58 5.03
N GLU A 36 -18.32 -0.31 5.22
CA GLU A 36 -18.84 0.27 6.45
C GLU A 36 -18.44 -0.56 7.68
N GLY A 37 -18.12 0.13 8.77
CA GLY A 37 -17.75 -0.48 10.06
C GLY A 37 -16.30 -0.96 10.17
N ILE A 38 -15.48 -0.83 9.11
CA ILE A 38 -14.08 -1.26 9.18
C ILE A 38 -13.24 -0.36 10.09
N ASN A 39 -12.35 -0.96 10.88
CA ASN A 39 -11.60 -0.24 11.93
C ASN A 39 -10.80 0.97 11.42
N TYR A 40 -10.20 0.86 10.22
CA TYR A 40 -9.40 1.95 9.64
C TYR A 40 -10.25 3.06 8.99
N ALA A 41 -11.57 2.90 8.91
CA ALA A 41 -12.49 3.97 8.49
C ALA A 41 -13.01 4.81 9.67
N LYS A 42 -12.58 4.54 10.91
CA LYS A 42 -12.98 5.34 12.08
C LYS A 42 -12.51 6.79 11.94
N GLY A 43 -13.43 7.75 12.04
CA GLY A 43 -13.22 9.17 11.74
C GLY A 43 -13.14 9.51 10.25
N ARG A 44 -13.39 8.52 9.38
CA ARG A 44 -13.37 8.60 7.90
C ARG A 44 -14.57 7.84 7.32
N GLU A 45 -15.68 7.78 8.06
CA GLU A 45 -16.83 6.93 7.77
C GLU A 45 -17.45 7.25 6.41
N THR A 46 -17.40 8.52 5.98
CA THR A 46 -17.88 8.98 4.68
C THR A 46 -17.14 8.36 3.49
N GLU A 47 -15.93 7.85 3.72
CA GLU A 47 -15.10 7.21 2.71
C GLU A 47 -15.45 5.72 2.52
N ALA A 48 -16.20 5.13 3.45
CA ALA A 48 -16.66 3.76 3.34
C ALA A 48 -17.84 3.64 2.37
N TYR A 49 -18.08 2.43 1.84
CA TYR A 49 -19.29 2.07 1.12
C TYR A 49 -20.21 1.23 2.01
N HIS A 50 -21.50 1.36 1.75
CA HIS A 50 -22.57 0.52 2.29
C HIS A 50 -23.30 -0.13 1.11
N ILE A 51 -23.84 -1.34 1.33
CA ILE A 51 -24.64 -2.06 0.33
C ILE A 51 -26.10 -1.94 0.70
N ASP A 52 -26.84 -1.16 -0.07
CA ASP A 52 -28.29 -1.01 0.03
C ASP A 52 -29.00 -1.93 -0.98
N THR A 53 -29.81 -2.84 -0.46
CA THR A 53 -30.57 -3.84 -1.25
C THR A 53 -32.07 -3.55 -1.30
N THR A 54 -32.50 -2.31 -1.01
CA THR A 54 -33.92 -1.93 -0.93
C THR A 54 -34.63 -2.02 -2.28
N ASP A 55 -34.00 -1.53 -3.34
CA ASP A 55 -34.50 -1.57 -4.72
C ASP A 55 -33.35 -1.62 -5.75
N LEU A 56 -33.69 -1.78 -7.02
CA LEU A 56 -32.70 -1.91 -8.10
C LEU A 56 -31.79 -0.68 -8.22
N ASP A 57 -32.33 0.53 -8.09
CA ASP A 57 -31.55 1.76 -8.19
C ASP A 57 -30.55 1.88 -7.05
N SER A 58 -30.96 1.52 -5.84
CA SER A 58 -30.13 1.52 -4.63
C SER A 58 -29.03 0.46 -4.71
N MET A 59 -29.33 -0.71 -5.27
CA MET A 59 -28.32 -1.74 -5.56
C MET A 59 -27.29 -1.24 -6.58
N ILE A 60 -27.72 -0.59 -7.68
CA ILE A 60 -26.82 -0.04 -8.70
C ILE A 60 -25.92 1.06 -8.11
N ARG A 61 -26.49 1.98 -7.31
CA ARG A 61 -25.72 3.01 -6.61
C ARG A 61 -24.71 2.40 -5.64
N SER A 62 -25.08 1.33 -4.95
CA SER A 62 -24.18 0.59 -4.06
C SER A 62 -23.00 -0.01 -4.82
N LEU A 63 -23.24 -0.64 -5.97
CA LEU A 63 -22.17 -1.18 -6.83
C LEU A 63 -21.23 -0.09 -7.34
N ALA A 64 -21.76 1.07 -7.74
CA ALA A 64 -20.94 2.22 -8.12
C ALA A 64 -20.07 2.73 -6.95
N SER A 65 -20.66 2.80 -5.75
CA SER A 65 -19.96 3.19 -4.52
C SER A 65 -18.83 2.22 -4.19
N VAL A 66 -19.10 0.91 -4.22
CA VAL A 66 -18.11 -0.15 -4.04
C VAL A 66 -16.96 0.05 -5.01
N ASN A 67 -17.23 0.14 -6.32
CA ASN A 67 -16.20 0.28 -7.35
C ASN A 67 -15.32 1.53 -7.13
N SER A 68 -15.93 2.68 -6.82
CA SER A 68 -15.22 3.94 -6.59
C SER A 68 -14.28 3.92 -5.36
N ARG A 69 -14.55 2.99 -4.43
CA ARG A 69 -13.85 2.81 -3.16
C ARG A 69 -13.05 1.51 -3.12
N MET A 70 -13.03 0.75 -4.22
CA MET A 70 -12.17 -0.40 -4.35
C MET A 70 -10.72 0.04 -4.23
N ALA A 71 -9.95 -0.85 -3.65
CA ALA A 71 -8.51 -0.72 -3.57
C ALA A 71 -7.92 -0.53 -4.99
N MET A 72 -6.86 0.26 -5.11
CA MET A 72 -6.36 0.84 -6.36
C MET A 72 -7.24 1.96 -6.92
N ASN A 73 -8.52 1.73 -7.19
CA ASN A 73 -9.40 2.75 -7.78
C ASN A 73 -9.46 4.01 -6.91
N LYS A 74 -9.64 3.85 -5.59
CA LYS A 74 -9.72 4.96 -4.66
C LYS A 74 -8.42 5.78 -4.61
N GLN A 75 -7.27 5.11 -4.62
CA GLN A 75 -5.96 5.74 -4.42
C GLN A 75 -5.37 6.32 -5.72
N LEU A 76 -5.76 5.82 -6.88
CA LEU A 76 -5.12 6.12 -8.18
C LEU A 76 -6.02 6.93 -9.14
N ARG A 77 -7.16 7.46 -8.67
CA ARG A 77 -8.16 8.18 -9.51
C ARG A 77 -8.03 9.69 -9.57
N GLY A 78 -7.10 10.30 -8.84
CA GLY A 78 -7.03 11.75 -8.71
C GLY A 78 -5.70 12.25 -8.14
N PRO A 79 -5.63 13.54 -7.77
CA PRO A 79 -4.45 14.10 -7.12
C PRO A 79 -4.11 13.32 -5.86
N TYR A 80 -2.91 12.76 -5.78
CA TYR A 80 -2.52 11.83 -4.71
C TYR A 80 -2.66 12.40 -3.30
N ASP A 81 -2.60 13.72 -3.18
CA ASP A 81 -2.57 14.49 -1.94
C ASP A 81 -3.93 15.10 -1.57
N ALA A 82 -4.94 14.97 -2.42
CA ALA A 82 -6.30 15.40 -2.09
C ALA A 82 -6.89 14.53 -0.95
N PRO A 83 -7.91 15.04 -0.23
CA PRO A 83 -8.61 14.26 0.79
C PRO A 83 -9.10 12.92 0.23
N THR A 84 -9.06 11.87 1.05
CA THR A 84 -9.54 10.52 0.68
C THR A 84 -8.76 9.86 -0.47
N GLN A 85 -7.58 10.38 -0.83
CA GLN A 85 -6.71 9.82 -1.87
C GLN A 85 -5.50 9.12 -1.24
N TRP A 86 -4.55 8.68 -2.07
CA TRP A 86 -3.46 7.80 -1.66
C TRP A 86 -2.67 8.29 -0.45
N ARG A 87 -2.27 9.57 -0.39
CA ARG A 87 -1.49 10.08 0.73
C ARG A 87 -2.26 9.98 2.04
N ASP A 88 -3.53 10.40 2.03
CA ASP A 88 -4.39 10.42 3.19
C ASP A 88 -4.67 8.99 3.70
N ASP A 89 -4.95 8.07 2.78
CA ASP A 89 -5.07 6.64 3.06
C ASP A 89 -3.77 6.10 3.69
N CYS A 90 -2.61 6.34 3.05
CA CYS A 90 -1.32 5.83 3.52
C CYS A 90 -1.01 6.28 4.93
N LEU A 91 -1.17 7.57 5.21
CA LEU A 91 -0.90 8.13 6.53
C LEU A 91 -1.92 7.67 7.57
N GLY A 92 -3.20 7.55 7.19
CA GLY A 92 -4.25 7.04 8.07
C GLY A 92 -3.95 5.62 8.54
N ILE A 93 -3.63 4.72 7.60
CA ILE A 93 -3.30 3.33 7.93
C ILE A 93 -1.96 3.23 8.67
N ALA A 94 -0.94 3.98 8.26
CA ALA A 94 0.35 3.97 8.95
C ALA A 94 0.22 4.41 10.42
N LYS A 95 -0.62 5.42 10.72
CA LYS A 95 -0.92 5.84 12.10
C LYS A 95 -1.62 4.75 12.91
N LEU A 96 -2.51 3.98 12.29
CA LEU A 96 -3.24 2.90 12.95
C LEU A 96 -2.33 1.69 13.21
N MET A 97 -1.62 1.24 12.18
CA MET A 97 -0.82 0.01 12.20
C MET A 97 0.54 0.21 12.86
N LYS A 98 1.03 1.45 12.93
CA LYS A 98 2.34 1.85 13.51
C LYS A 98 3.50 0.98 12.99
N PRO A 99 3.70 0.89 11.66
CA PRO A 99 4.79 0.10 11.12
C PRO A 99 6.14 0.76 11.39
N ASP A 100 7.20 -0.05 11.56
CA ASP A 100 8.58 0.46 11.70
C ASP A 100 9.07 1.18 10.44
N PHE A 101 8.59 0.74 9.27
CA PHE A 101 8.82 1.40 7.98
C PHE A 101 7.79 1.03 6.91
N LEU A 102 7.78 1.84 5.87
CA LEU A 102 6.94 1.70 4.69
C LEU A 102 7.76 1.24 3.49
N VAL A 103 7.14 0.44 2.62
CA VAL A 103 7.76 -0.01 1.37
C VAL A 103 6.82 0.26 0.21
N TYR A 104 7.31 1.06 -0.74
CA TYR A 104 6.79 1.09 -2.09
C TYR A 104 7.59 0.08 -2.90
N THR A 105 6.96 -0.96 -3.41
CA THR A 105 7.56 -1.77 -4.46
C THR A 105 6.78 -1.49 -5.73
N GLY A 106 7.40 -0.95 -6.77
CA GLY A 106 6.73 -0.65 -8.04
C GLY A 106 7.13 -1.61 -9.15
N THR A 107 6.18 -1.99 -10.00
CA THR A 107 6.48 -2.54 -11.33
C THR A 107 6.81 -1.41 -12.30
N MET A 108 7.75 -1.64 -13.21
CA MET A 108 8.18 -0.67 -14.24
C MET A 108 7.03 -0.25 -15.18
N GLY A 109 5.99 -1.08 -15.33
CA GLY A 109 4.87 -0.80 -16.22
C GLY A 109 3.86 0.22 -15.71
N CYS A 110 3.73 0.41 -14.39
CA CYS A 110 2.67 1.24 -13.81
C CYS A 110 3.06 2.73 -13.77
N ARG A 111 2.85 3.44 -14.88
CA ARG A 111 3.19 4.88 -14.96
C ARG A 111 2.41 5.77 -14.00
N ASN A 112 1.19 5.37 -13.61
CA ASN A 112 0.33 6.17 -12.75
C ASN A 112 0.93 6.32 -11.34
N SER A 113 1.37 5.22 -10.74
CA SER A 113 2.02 5.23 -9.42
C SER A 113 3.44 5.77 -9.45
N TRP A 114 4.14 5.60 -10.58
CA TRP A 114 5.49 6.13 -10.79
C TRP A 114 5.57 7.65 -10.66
N GLY A 115 4.57 8.36 -11.17
CA GLY A 115 4.56 9.83 -11.14
C GLY A 115 4.56 10.44 -9.73
N VAL A 116 4.27 9.64 -8.70
CA VAL A 116 4.04 10.13 -7.34
C VAL A 116 4.93 9.48 -6.27
N ASN A 117 5.58 8.35 -6.54
CA ASN A 117 6.28 7.56 -5.52
C ASN A 117 7.27 8.38 -4.65
N LYS A 118 8.03 9.31 -5.23
CA LYS A 118 8.98 10.19 -4.53
C LYS A 118 8.28 11.26 -3.68
N LEU A 119 7.12 11.75 -4.12
CA LEU A 119 6.31 12.68 -3.36
C LEU A 119 5.67 11.99 -2.15
N LEU A 120 5.15 10.77 -2.34
CA LEU A 120 4.66 9.94 -1.25
C LEU A 120 5.77 9.63 -0.25
N GLN A 121 6.95 9.19 -0.71
CA GLN A 121 8.11 8.94 0.16
C GLN A 121 8.48 10.19 0.98
N ARG A 122 8.52 11.37 0.37
CA ARG A 122 8.80 12.62 1.08
C ARG A 122 7.76 12.89 2.16
N ASP A 123 6.48 12.75 1.83
CA ASP A 123 5.38 13.09 2.74
C ASP A 123 5.26 12.07 3.90
N THR A 124 5.51 10.79 3.65
CA THR A 124 5.54 9.76 4.70
C THR A 124 6.75 9.90 5.62
N GLU A 125 7.94 10.19 5.08
CA GLU A 125 9.15 10.47 5.87
C GLU A 125 8.95 11.73 6.75
N ARG A 126 8.35 12.80 6.21
CA ARG A 126 7.98 13.99 6.98
C ARG A 126 6.99 13.69 8.11
N ALA A 127 6.14 12.69 7.92
CA ALA A 127 5.21 12.22 8.94
C ALA A 127 5.87 11.26 9.96
N GLY A 128 7.17 11.01 9.84
CA GLY A 128 7.95 10.18 10.76
C GLY A 128 8.01 8.69 10.39
N PHE A 129 7.57 8.30 9.19
CA PHE A 129 7.63 6.93 8.73
C PHE A 129 8.80 6.72 7.75
N PRO A 130 9.88 6.01 8.14
CA PRO A 130 10.93 5.61 7.21
C PRO A 130 10.30 4.91 6.01
N THR A 131 10.67 5.30 4.80
CA THR A 131 10.00 4.85 3.58
C THR A 131 11.01 4.46 2.51
N LEU A 132 10.99 3.19 2.12
CA LEU A 132 11.80 2.65 1.05
C LEU A 132 11.03 2.66 -0.28
N ILE A 133 11.67 3.16 -1.34
CA ILE A 133 11.24 2.94 -2.72
C ILE A 133 12.08 1.83 -3.33
N ASN A 134 11.42 0.73 -3.65
CA ASN A 134 11.95 -0.41 -4.36
C ASN A 134 11.20 -0.65 -5.67
N PHE A 135 11.86 -1.38 -6.57
CA PHE A 135 11.25 -1.82 -7.82
C PHE A 135 11.42 -3.32 -7.93
N ALA A 136 10.40 -3.97 -8.46
CA ALA A 136 10.38 -5.39 -8.77
C ALA A 136 9.31 -5.63 -9.82
N ASP A 137 9.33 -6.80 -10.45
CA ASP A 137 8.21 -7.23 -11.29
C ASP A 137 7.65 -8.53 -10.74
N ALA A 138 6.34 -8.58 -10.49
CA ALA A 138 5.70 -9.77 -9.93
C ALA A 138 5.75 -10.97 -10.87
N PHE A 139 5.97 -10.75 -12.17
CA PHE A 139 5.97 -11.79 -13.19
C PHE A 139 7.37 -12.10 -13.72
N ASP A 140 8.37 -11.23 -13.49
CA ASP A 140 9.69 -11.34 -14.12
C ASP A 140 10.85 -10.88 -13.22
N ASP A 141 11.50 -11.83 -12.55
CA ASP A 141 12.69 -11.63 -11.72
C ASP A 141 13.91 -11.12 -12.52
N ARG A 142 13.88 -11.11 -13.86
CA ARG A 142 14.98 -10.53 -14.68
C ARG A 142 14.99 -9.00 -14.62
N VAL A 143 13.86 -8.38 -14.25
CA VAL A 143 13.77 -6.92 -14.11
C VAL A 143 14.57 -6.45 -12.91
N VAL A 144 14.43 -7.14 -11.78
CA VAL A 144 15.23 -6.96 -10.56
C VAL A 144 15.41 -8.32 -9.92
N SER A 145 16.66 -8.76 -9.74
CA SER A 145 16.90 -10.05 -9.10
C SER A 145 16.48 -10.02 -7.62
N TRP A 146 16.13 -11.20 -7.12
CA TRP A 146 15.79 -11.39 -5.71
C TRP A 146 16.89 -10.84 -4.77
N GLU A 147 18.15 -11.12 -5.07
CA GLU A 147 19.29 -10.69 -4.26
C GLU A 147 19.36 -9.17 -4.19
N ALA A 148 19.21 -8.49 -5.32
CA ALA A 148 19.20 -7.02 -5.36
C ALA A 148 18.02 -6.44 -4.57
N TYR A 149 16.84 -7.06 -4.66
CA TYR A 149 15.67 -6.63 -3.91
C TYR A 149 15.87 -6.79 -2.39
N ARG A 150 16.34 -7.95 -1.95
CA ARG A 150 16.65 -8.28 -0.55
C ARG A 150 17.74 -7.38 0.02
N ASP A 151 18.84 -7.23 -0.69
CA ASP A 151 20.02 -6.49 -0.21
C ASP A 151 19.66 -5.03 0.04
N LYS A 152 18.84 -4.44 -0.83
CA LYS A 152 18.37 -3.07 -0.68
C LYS A 152 17.45 -2.86 0.53
N ILE A 153 16.55 -3.79 0.81
CA ILE A 153 15.72 -3.73 2.03
C ILE A 153 16.60 -3.91 3.28
N THR A 154 17.51 -4.88 3.25
CA THR A 154 18.42 -5.18 4.37
C THR A 154 19.33 -3.98 4.68
N GLU A 155 19.89 -3.35 3.65
CA GLU A 155 20.70 -2.14 3.78
C GLU A 155 19.86 -0.99 4.35
N PHE A 156 18.65 -0.78 3.85
CA PHE A 156 17.76 0.26 4.36
C PHE A 156 17.47 0.08 5.86
N MET A 157 17.12 -1.14 6.29
CA MET A 157 16.88 -1.45 7.70
C MET A 157 18.12 -1.17 8.54
N LYS A 158 19.29 -1.63 8.10
CA LYS A 158 20.57 -1.40 8.79
C LYS A 158 20.89 0.09 8.94
N VAL A 159 20.81 0.87 7.86
CA VAL A 159 21.10 2.32 7.87
C VAL A 159 20.12 3.09 8.75
N ARG A 160 18.88 2.64 8.84
CA ARG A 160 17.83 3.29 9.64
C ARG A 160 17.75 2.77 11.07
N GLY A 161 18.56 1.77 11.44
CA GLY A 161 18.55 1.18 12.78
C GLY A 161 17.25 0.44 13.11
N ILE A 162 16.63 -0.21 12.12
CA ILE A 162 15.37 -0.95 12.27
C ILE A 162 15.68 -2.42 12.53
N GLY A 163 15.14 -2.98 13.63
CA GLY A 163 15.33 -4.40 14.00
C GLY A 163 16.70 -4.73 14.60
N ALA A 164 17.50 -3.72 14.96
CA ALA A 164 18.77 -3.86 15.69
C ALA A 164 18.58 -3.77 17.21
#